data_AF-I4ALF9-F1
#
_entry.id   AF-I4ALF9-F1
#
_cell.length_a   1.000
_cell.length_b   1.000
_cell.length_c   1.000
_cell.angle_alpha   90.00
_cell.angle_beta   90.00
_cell.angle_gamma   90.00
#
_symmetry.space_group_name_H-M   'P 1'
#
loop_
_entity.id
_entity.type
_entity.pdbx_description
1 polymer ?
#
loop_
_entity_poly.entity_id
_entity_poly.type
_entity_poly.pdbx_seq_one_letter_code
_entity_poly.pdbx_strand_id
1 'polypeptide(L)'
;MAKSKRPSIPTHIKRSVMMKSLGVCCVCKERGLGTNLHHIDSNPFNNSEENIAVICVKEHDQHHRPNAYDNSKHLELGEDKIRELKIEWENTVAECQKENPKVIAVTNVYGTYENIHSVRFFLQNIEGKIIYERIYHLLTGTLEQWTDNIINEVVWLGEKVKLSIINQPLKVEYCPCCTKSLIDVLDKNVMIRLTANDWKEKSISTIYINPSNPSLALTIFYNEKLVFSCHLHKCNTHLHFVCDNYEERTPIKKQTNVRTQATEIINRIISTWEVERILIGTNNPDTPTLIDDFDLPNIWDK
;
A
#
# COMPACT_ATOMS: atom_id res chain seq x y z
N MET A 1 49.90 23.51 14.53
CA MET A 1 49.42 22.54 13.53
C MET A 1 48.32 23.18 12.71
N ALA A 2 48.52 23.37 11.41
CA ALA A 2 47.47 23.88 10.52
C ALA A 2 46.34 22.84 10.45
N LYS A 3 45.13 23.21 10.86
CA LYS A 3 43.93 22.39 10.62
C LYS A 3 43.80 22.22 9.10
N SER A 4 44.07 21.02 8.60
CA SER A 4 43.75 20.62 7.23
C SER A 4 42.33 21.08 6.90
N LYS A 5 42.19 21.91 5.87
CA LYS A 5 40.89 22.44 5.45
C LYS A 5 40.09 21.26 4.91
N ARG A 6 39.04 20.86 5.64
CA ARG A 6 38.15 19.77 5.22
C ARG A 6 37.69 20.03 3.77
N PRO A 7 37.87 19.08 2.85
CA PRO A 7 37.44 19.29 1.47
C PRO A 7 35.92 19.46 1.45
N SER A 8 35.44 20.44 0.70
CA SER A 8 34.01 20.61 0.51
C SER A 8 33.47 19.50 -0.40
N ILE A 9 32.31 18.94 -0.07
CA ILE A 9 31.60 18.02 -0.97
C ILE A 9 31.38 18.74 -2.33
N PRO A 10 31.75 18.13 -3.47
CA PRO A 10 31.56 18.74 -4.79
C PRO A 10 30.09 19.08 -5.08
N THR A 11 29.83 20.23 -5.72
CA THR A 11 28.47 20.74 -5.96
C THR A 11 27.57 19.77 -6.72
N HIS A 12 28.12 19.02 -7.70
CA HIS A 12 27.34 18.03 -8.46
C HIS A 12 26.86 16.87 -7.58
N ILE A 13 27.69 16.42 -6.63
CA ILE A 13 27.33 15.37 -5.65
C ILE A 13 26.27 15.89 -4.69
N LYS A 14 26.46 17.11 -4.16
CA LYS A 14 25.45 17.77 -3.32
C LYS A 14 24.09 17.82 -4.00
N ARG A 15 24.06 18.26 -5.27
CA ARG A 15 22.83 18.35 -6.05
C ARG A 15 22.21 16.97 -6.29
N SER A 16 23.02 15.98 -6.66
CA SER A 16 22.55 14.61 -6.91
C SER A 16 21.89 14.01 -5.67
N VAL A 17 22.58 14.02 -4.53
CA VAL A 17 22.09 13.50 -3.25
C VAL A 17 20.81 14.22 -2.80
N MET A 18 20.76 15.54 -2.93
CA MET A 18 19.55 16.32 -2.60
C MET A 18 18.36 15.98 -3.50
N MET A 19 18.58 15.77 -4.80
CA MET A 19 17.49 15.36 -5.71
C MET A 19 17.01 13.94 -5.41
N LYS A 20 17.92 12.98 -5.21
CA LYS A 20 17.57 11.57 -4.94
C LYS A 20 16.86 11.37 -3.60
N SER A 21 17.06 12.28 -2.66
CA SER A 21 16.41 12.27 -1.34
C SER A 21 15.18 13.16 -1.25
N LEU A 22 14.75 13.81 -2.33
CA LEU A 22 13.74 14.89 -2.31
C LEU A 22 14.05 15.98 -1.28
N GLY A 23 15.32 16.18 -0.96
CA GLY A 23 15.81 17.17 0.00
C GLY A 23 15.39 16.93 1.44
N VAL A 24 14.99 15.70 1.80
CA VAL A 24 14.61 15.35 3.19
C VAL A 24 15.58 14.34 3.78
N CYS A 25 15.56 14.25 5.11
CA CYS A 25 16.35 13.27 5.85
C CYS A 25 15.97 11.84 5.46
N CYS A 26 16.94 10.97 5.13
CA CYS A 26 16.64 9.57 4.81
C CYS A 26 16.07 8.77 5.98
N VAL A 27 16.19 9.29 7.21
CA VAL A 27 15.70 8.65 8.44
C VAL A 27 14.25 9.03 8.71
N CYS A 28 13.97 10.31 9.04
CA CYS A 28 12.61 10.75 9.40
C CYS A 28 11.75 11.15 8.19
N LYS A 29 12.40 11.46 7.05
CA LYS A 29 11.77 11.89 5.79
C LYS A 29 10.91 13.16 5.95
N GLU A 30 11.08 13.90 7.04
CA GLU A 30 10.27 15.06 7.43
C GLU A 30 10.61 16.29 6.59
N ARG A 31 9.57 16.97 6.09
CA ARG A 31 9.69 18.19 5.27
C ARG A 31 9.78 19.43 6.16
N GLY A 32 10.35 20.51 5.62
CA GLY A 32 10.44 21.79 6.32
C GLY A 32 11.49 21.86 7.42
N LEU A 33 12.23 20.76 7.66
CA LEU A 33 13.39 20.77 8.54
C LEU A 33 14.65 21.20 7.77
N GLY A 34 15.54 21.93 8.43
CA GLY A 34 16.88 22.15 7.90
C GLY A 34 17.62 20.81 7.72
N THR A 35 18.34 20.64 6.62
CA THR A 35 19.09 19.43 6.30
C THR A 35 20.57 19.69 6.10
N ASN A 36 21.39 18.72 6.50
CA ASN A 36 22.83 18.69 6.28
C ASN A 36 23.22 17.44 5.48
N LEU A 37 24.34 17.55 4.77
CA LEU A 37 24.98 16.41 4.12
C LEU A 37 25.97 15.79 5.11
N HIS A 38 25.79 14.50 5.38
CA HIS A 38 26.53 13.75 6.36
C HIS A 38 27.33 12.63 5.70
N HIS A 39 28.63 12.58 5.96
CA HIS A 39 29.49 11.45 5.59
C HIS A 39 29.18 10.26 6.49
N ILE A 40 28.65 9.19 5.92
CA ILE A 40 28.22 7.99 6.65
C ILE A 40 29.41 7.34 7.38
N ASP A 41 30.56 7.23 6.72
CA ASP A 41 31.80 6.64 7.25
C ASP A 41 32.62 7.58 8.16
N SER A 42 32.08 8.75 8.50
CA SER A 42 32.79 9.81 9.23
C SER A 42 34.10 10.33 8.57
N ASN A 43 34.42 9.91 7.35
CA ASN A 43 35.63 10.31 6.63
C ASN A 43 35.32 11.50 5.70
N PRO A 44 35.76 12.72 6.04
CA PRO A 44 35.44 13.93 5.27
C PRO A 44 36.07 13.94 3.87
N PHE A 45 37.00 13.03 3.56
CA PHE A 45 37.62 12.90 2.25
C PHE A 45 36.84 11.96 1.31
N ASN A 46 35.93 11.14 1.83
CA ASN A 46 35.12 10.23 1.04
C ASN A 46 33.83 10.91 0.57
N ASN A 47 33.93 11.67 -0.52
CA ASN A 47 32.79 12.37 -1.10
C ASN A 47 31.99 11.51 -2.10
N SER A 48 32.07 10.18 -2.06
CA SER A 48 31.25 9.33 -2.93
C SER A 48 29.77 9.54 -2.63
N GLU A 49 28.92 9.45 -3.64
CA GLU A 49 27.49 9.70 -3.47
C GLU A 49 26.82 8.69 -2.52
N GLU A 50 27.31 7.46 -2.52
CA GLU A 50 26.90 6.37 -1.65
C GLU A 50 27.27 6.62 -0.19
N ASN A 51 28.29 7.45 0.06
CA ASN A 51 28.77 7.79 1.39
C ASN A 51 28.16 9.10 1.95
N ILE A 52 27.40 9.85 1.16
CA ILE A 52 26.79 11.10 1.61
C ILE A 52 25.29 10.91 1.80
N ALA A 53 24.80 11.01 3.04
CA ALA A 53 23.37 10.99 3.36
C ALA A 53 22.83 12.39 3.63
N VAL A 54 21.55 12.62 3.33
CA VAL A 54 20.82 13.80 3.83
C VAL A 54 20.27 13.48 5.21
N ILE A 55 20.63 14.28 6.20
CA ILE A 55 20.17 14.15 7.59
C ILE A 55 19.62 15.50 8.06
N CYS A 56 18.48 15.53 8.76
CA CYS A 56 17.94 16.79 9.28
C CYS A 56 18.74 17.27 10.49
N VAL A 57 18.70 18.57 10.78
CA VAL A 57 19.43 19.16 11.92
C VAL A 57 19.06 18.49 13.24
N LYS A 58 17.79 18.10 13.42
CA LYS A 58 17.33 17.37 14.60
C LYS A 58 18.11 16.06 14.79
N GLU A 59 18.16 15.23 13.76
CA GLU A 59 18.88 13.95 13.79
C GLU A 59 20.40 14.15 13.84
N HIS A 60 20.92 15.18 13.16
CA HIS A 60 22.34 15.52 13.13
C HIS A 60 22.87 15.98 14.49
N ASP A 61 22.18 16.93 15.14
CA ASP A 61 22.57 17.45 16.45
C ASP A 61 22.41 16.41 17.55
N GLN A 62 21.39 15.55 17.42
CA GLN A 62 21.18 14.41 18.28
C GLN A 62 22.32 13.39 18.11
N HIS A 63 22.68 12.99 16.89
CA HIS A 63 23.78 12.04 16.64
C HIS A 63 25.13 12.49 17.26
N HIS A 64 25.39 13.79 17.31
CA HIS A 64 26.58 14.34 17.98
C HIS A 64 26.45 14.55 19.50
N ARG A 65 25.23 14.49 20.07
CA ARG A 65 24.95 14.74 21.49
C ARG A 65 23.84 13.80 22.03
N PRO A 66 24.12 12.50 22.16
CA PRO A 66 23.09 11.51 22.48
C PRO A 66 22.44 11.71 23.86
N ASN A 67 23.14 12.30 24.84
CA ASN A 67 22.66 12.41 26.23
C ASN A 67 21.82 13.67 26.53
N ALA A 68 21.43 14.46 25.52
CA ALA A 68 20.78 15.75 25.74
C ALA A 68 19.24 15.72 25.61
N TYR A 69 18.63 14.64 25.09
CA TYR A 69 17.20 14.59 24.78
C TYR A 69 16.58 13.21 25.04
N ASP A 70 15.45 13.16 25.77
CA ASP A 70 14.76 11.92 26.18
C ASP A 70 13.93 11.22 25.08
N ASN A 71 13.63 11.90 23.96
CA ASN A 71 12.72 11.39 22.92
C ASN A 71 13.45 11.15 21.58
N SER A 72 14.41 10.24 21.59
CA SER A 72 15.18 9.89 20.39
C SER A 72 14.62 8.65 19.69
N LYS A 73 14.28 8.79 18.40
CA LYS A 73 13.93 7.63 17.55
C LYS A 73 15.16 6.95 16.93
N HIS A 74 16.31 7.63 16.83
CA HIS A 74 17.36 7.23 15.88
C HIS A 74 18.82 7.52 16.30
N LEU A 75 19.07 7.73 17.60
CA LEU A 75 20.41 8.06 18.15
C LEU A 75 21.47 6.95 18.05
N GLU A 76 21.09 5.72 17.66
CA GLU A 76 21.96 4.55 17.63
C GLU A 76 22.13 3.94 16.23
N LEU A 77 21.68 4.63 15.16
CA LEU A 77 21.80 4.11 13.82
C LEU A 77 23.28 4.15 13.40
N GLY A 78 23.97 3.02 13.52
CA GLY A 78 25.31 2.84 12.98
C GLY A 78 25.35 3.10 11.47
N GLU A 79 26.56 3.21 10.92
CA GLU A 79 26.81 3.52 9.51
C GLU A 79 25.98 2.65 8.55
N ASP A 80 25.90 1.36 8.85
CA ASP A 80 25.14 0.38 8.08
C ASP A 80 23.65 0.71 8.02
N LYS A 81 23.06 1.15 9.14
CA LYS A 81 21.63 1.44 9.20
C LYS A 81 21.29 2.76 8.50
N ILE A 82 22.16 3.76 8.58
CA ILE A 82 22.03 5.00 7.79
C ILE A 82 22.12 4.67 6.30
N ARG A 83 23.07 3.82 5.90
CA ARG A 83 23.23 3.36 4.52
C ARG A 83 21.99 2.63 4.02
N GLU A 84 21.44 1.71 4.81
CA GLU A 84 20.20 1.01 4.49
C GLU A 84 19.03 1.98 4.28
N LEU A 85 18.81 2.92 5.20
CA LEU A 85 17.73 3.90 5.11
C LEU A 85 17.89 4.87 3.93
N LYS A 86 19.14 5.28 3.63
CA LYS A 86 19.45 6.07 2.44
C LYS A 86 19.07 5.32 1.17
N ILE A 87 19.54 4.08 1.04
CA ILE A 87 19.29 3.25 -0.15
C ILE A 87 17.78 3.01 -0.31
N GLU A 88 17.08 2.66 0.78
CA GLU A 88 15.63 2.48 0.75
C GLU A 88 14.91 3.76 0.28
N TRP A 89 15.26 4.91 0.86
CA TRP A 89 14.60 6.16 0.53
C TRP A 89 14.87 6.60 -0.90
N GLU A 90 16.12 6.58 -1.36
CA GLU A 90 16.46 6.98 -2.73
C GLU A 90 15.84 6.04 -3.78
N ASN A 91 15.79 4.73 -3.51
CA ASN A 91 15.08 3.79 -4.36
C ASN A 91 13.57 4.08 -4.40
N THR A 92 12.99 4.48 -3.26
CA THR A 92 11.57 4.84 -3.18
C THR A 92 11.28 6.11 -3.96
N VAL A 93 12.11 7.14 -3.85
CA VAL A 93 12.00 8.37 -4.64
C VAL A 93 12.11 8.05 -6.13
N ALA A 94 13.08 7.23 -6.52
CA ALA A 94 13.25 6.81 -7.91
C ALA A 94 12.03 6.01 -8.41
N GLU A 95 11.42 5.16 -7.58
CA GLU A 95 10.19 4.42 -7.91
C GLU A 95 8.99 5.37 -8.08
N CYS A 96 8.82 6.36 -7.22
CA CYS A 96 7.74 7.34 -7.29
C CYS A 96 7.80 8.20 -8.58
N GLN A 97 8.98 8.36 -9.16
CA GLN A 97 9.21 9.14 -10.39
C GLN A 97 9.03 8.34 -11.68
N LYS A 98 8.73 7.03 -11.61
CA LYS A 98 8.48 6.22 -12.80
C LYS A 98 7.12 6.55 -13.42
N GLU A 99 6.97 6.27 -14.71
CA GLU A 99 5.67 6.41 -15.40
C GLU A 99 4.61 5.45 -14.83
N ASN A 100 5.05 4.31 -14.29
CA ASN A 100 4.19 3.38 -13.57
C ASN A 100 4.81 2.97 -12.21
N PRO A 101 4.62 3.78 -11.15
CA PRO A 101 5.16 3.48 -9.83
C PRO A 101 4.52 2.21 -9.23
N LYS A 102 5.35 1.32 -8.70
CA LYS A 102 4.93 0.14 -7.92
C LYS A 102 4.80 0.44 -6.43
N VAL A 103 4.36 1.66 -6.14
CA VAL A 103 4.05 2.15 -4.80
C VAL A 103 2.70 2.85 -4.86
N ILE A 104 2.00 2.89 -3.74
CA ILE A 104 0.74 3.62 -3.63
C ILE A 104 0.73 4.41 -2.33
N ALA A 105 0.16 5.61 -2.40
CA ALA A 105 -0.19 6.36 -1.23
C ALA A 105 -1.56 5.88 -0.71
N VAL A 106 -1.68 5.67 0.59
CA VAL A 106 -2.91 5.21 1.25
C VAL A 106 -3.25 6.18 2.36
N THR A 107 -4.55 6.47 2.50
CA THR A 107 -5.09 7.27 3.58
C THR A 107 -6.09 6.47 4.40
N ASN A 108 -5.78 6.32 5.69
CA ASN A 108 -6.65 5.74 6.70
C ASN A 108 -7.21 6.85 7.57
N VAL A 109 -8.53 6.94 7.63
CA VAL A 109 -9.25 7.93 8.43
C VAL A 109 -9.77 7.24 9.69
N TYR A 110 -9.60 7.85 10.86
CA TYR A 110 -9.99 7.26 12.15
C TYR A 110 -11.03 8.10 12.89
N GLY A 111 -12.01 7.41 13.48
CA GLY A 111 -13.10 8.01 14.24
C GLY A 111 -14.47 7.51 13.80
N THR A 112 -15.46 8.39 13.83
CA THR A 112 -16.80 8.15 13.25
C THR A 112 -17.12 9.23 12.23
N TYR A 113 -18.16 9.03 11.42
CA TYR A 113 -18.59 10.05 10.44
C TYR A 113 -18.91 11.40 11.10
N GLU A 114 -19.35 11.39 12.35
CA GLU A 114 -19.63 12.58 13.15
C GLU A 114 -18.39 13.19 13.79
N ASN A 115 -17.35 12.38 14.04
CA ASN A 115 -16.15 12.81 14.75
C ASN A 115 -14.89 12.09 14.25
N ILE A 116 -14.28 12.68 13.22
CA ILE A 116 -12.97 12.27 12.73
C ILE A 116 -11.89 12.94 13.58
N HIS A 117 -11.06 12.13 14.24
CA HIS A 117 -10.03 12.64 15.16
C HIS A 117 -8.61 12.61 14.57
N SER A 118 -8.36 11.72 13.61
CA SER A 118 -7.04 11.62 12.99
C SER A 118 -7.08 10.98 11.61
N VAL A 119 -6.08 11.31 10.81
CA VAL A 119 -5.82 10.71 9.50
C VAL A 119 -4.39 10.24 9.46
N ARG A 120 -4.17 9.02 8.95
CA ARG A 120 -2.85 8.48 8.70
C ARG A 120 -2.66 8.34 7.21
N PHE A 121 -1.64 9.02 6.71
CA PHE A 121 -1.18 8.91 5.35
C PHE A 121 0.09 8.07 5.33
N PHE A 122 0.21 7.16 4.39
CA PHE A 122 1.44 6.40 4.23
C PHE A 122 1.66 5.95 2.78
N LEU A 123 2.92 5.76 2.44
CA LEU A 123 3.33 5.14 1.18
C LEU A 123 3.70 3.68 1.46
N GLN A 124 3.08 2.76 0.73
CA GLN A 124 3.42 1.35 0.76
C GLN A 124 3.89 0.82 -0.60
N ASN A 125 4.75 -0.19 -0.58
CA ASN A 125 5.12 -0.94 -1.78
C ASN A 125 4.15 -2.12 -2.05
N ILE A 126 4.36 -2.82 -3.17
CA ILE A 126 3.59 -4.02 -3.54
C ILE A 126 3.68 -5.18 -2.54
N GLU A 127 4.64 -5.18 -1.62
CA GLU A 127 4.79 -6.20 -0.57
C GLU A 127 4.03 -5.83 0.70
N GLY A 128 3.35 -4.67 0.73
CA GLY A 128 2.65 -4.16 1.91
C GLY A 128 3.57 -3.48 2.93
N LYS A 129 4.87 -3.32 2.61
CA LYS A 129 5.80 -2.61 3.48
C LYS A 129 5.52 -1.10 3.44
N ILE A 130 5.29 -0.51 4.61
CA ILE A 130 5.18 0.94 4.79
C ILE A 130 6.58 1.55 4.77
N ILE A 131 6.80 2.49 3.86
CA ILE A 131 8.11 3.15 3.66
C ILE A 131 8.10 4.57 4.24
N TYR A 132 6.96 5.25 4.15
CA TYR A 132 6.79 6.63 4.53
C TYR A 132 5.44 6.79 5.22
N GLU A 133 5.39 7.56 6.31
CA GLU A 133 4.16 7.76 7.09
C GLU A 133 4.06 9.20 7.61
N ARG A 134 2.82 9.69 7.67
CA ARG A 134 2.39 10.93 8.32
C ARG A 134 1.12 10.69 9.11
N ILE A 135 1.05 11.32 10.28
CA ILE A 135 -0.14 11.31 11.13
C ILE A 135 -0.61 12.76 11.27
N TYR A 136 -1.86 12.98 10.90
CA TYR A 136 -2.59 14.21 11.12
C TYR A 136 -3.59 13.99 12.25
N HIS A 137 -3.70 14.95 13.16
CA HIS A 137 -4.56 14.85 14.33
C HIS A 137 -5.34 16.15 14.52
N LEU A 138 -6.53 16.08 15.11
CA LEU A 138 -7.41 17.20 15.48
C LEU A 138 -6.67 18.38 16.13
N LEU A 139 -5.60 18.08 16.87
CA LEU A 139 -4.80 19.08 17.59
C LEU A 139 -3.74 19.78 16.73
N THR A 140 -3.46 19.27 15.52
CA THR A 140 -2.39 19.76 14.63
C THR A 140 -2.91 20.43 13.38
N GLY A 141 -4.22 20.43 13.13
CA GLY A 141 -4.83 21.11 12.00
C GLY A 141 -6.31 20.76 11.82
N THR A 142 -6.94 21.36 10.82
CA THR A 142 -8.31 21.06 10.41
C THR A 142 -8.36 19.96 9.34
N LEU A 143 -9.51 19.34 9.13
CA LEU A 143 -9.69 18.33 8.06
C LEU A 143 -9.30 18.85 6.68
N GLU A 144 -9.69 20.09 6.37
CA GLU A 144 -9.36 20.75 5.10
C GLU A 144 -7.83 20.89 4.92
N GLN A 145 -7.13 21.34 5.96
CA GLN A 145 -5.66 21.42 5.95
C GLN A 145 -5.02 20.06 5.77
N TRP A 146 -5.57 19.00 6.37
CA TRP A 146 -5.02 17.65 6.21
C TRP A 146 -5.20 17.15 4.77
N THR A 147 -6.36 17.40 4.16
CA THR A 147 -6.62 17.05 2.76
C THR A 147 -5.62 17.72 1.83
N ASP A 148 -5.41 19.04 1.98
CA ASP A 148 -4.44 19.79 1.18
C ASP A 148 -3.02 19.26 1.40
N ASN A 149 -2.65 18.98 2.65
CA ASN A 149 -1.35 18.43 2.97
C ASN A 149 -1.15 17.05 2.34
N ILE A 150 -2.15 16.15 2.41
CA ILE A 150 -2.09 14.82 1.81
C ILE A 150 -1.89 14.92 0.29
N ILE A 151 -2.65 15.76 -0.40
CA ILE A 151 -2.49 15.98 -1.84
C ILE A 151 -1.08 16.50 -2.15
N ASN A 152 -0.62 17.48 -1.38
CA ASN A 152 0.72 18.04 -1.52
C ASN A 152 1.83 17.03 -1.23
N GLU A 153 1.61 16.05 -0.35
CA GLU A 153 2.56 14.96 -0.09
C GLU A 153 2.61 13.99 -1.28
N VAL A 154 1.48 13.61 -1.86
CA VAL A 154 1.44 12.73 -3.05
C VAL A 154 2.13 13.39 -4.24
N VAL A 155 1.78 14.64 -4.55
CA VAL A 155 2.39 15.39 -5.66
C VAL A 155 3.90 15.55 -5.47
N TRP A 156 4.33 15.81 -4.22
CA TRP A 156 5.75 15.93 -3.88
C TRP A 156 6.51 14.60 -4.06
N LEU A 157 5.90 13.47 -3.72
CA LEU A 157 6.50 12.15 -3.95
C LEU A 157 6.61 11.85 -5.44
N GLY A 158 5.55 12.13 -6.21
CA GLY A 158 5.55 12.03 -7.67
C GLY A 158 4.13 12.08 -8.24
N GLU A 159 3.94 12.81 -9.33
CA GLU A 159 2.63 13.04 -9.96
C GLU A 159 1.92 11.76 -10.44
N LYS A 160 2.67 10.68 -10.66
CA LYS A 160 2.16 9.37 -11.10
C LYS A 160 1.87 8.42 -9.95
N VAL A 161 2.18 8.80 -8.70
CA VAL A 161 1.86 8.01 -7.52
C VAL A 161 0.35 8.05 -7.30
N LYS A 162 -0.29 6.87 -7.32
CA LYS A 162 -1.72 6.75 -7.10
C LYS A 162 -2.04 6.93 -5.61
N LEU A 163 -3.17 7.56 -5.32
CA LEU A 163 -3.71 7.73 -3.97
C LEU A 163 -4.95 6.84 -3.81
N SER A 164 -4.94 6.01 -2.77
CA SER A 164 -6.09 5.20 -2.35
C SER A 164 -6.60 5.69 -1.00
N ILE A 165 -7.91 5.70 -0.84
CA ILE A 165 -8.59 6.14 0.38
C ILE A 165 -9.50 5.01 0.84
N ILE A 166 -9.37 4.62 2.11
CA ILE A 166 -10.30 3.68 2.71
C ILE A 166 -11.65 4.38 2.89
N ASN A 167 -12.70 3.80 2.32
CA ASN A 167 -14.01 4.43 2.13
C ASN A 167 -14.87 4.53 3.39
N GLN A 168 -14.32 4.23 4.57
CA GLN A 168 -15.01 4.33 5.84
C GLN A 168 -14.04 4.68 6.97
N PRO A 169 -14.48 5.42 8.02
CA PRO A 169 -13.70 5.63 9.22
C PRO A 169 -13.37 4.31 9.92
N LEU A 170 -12.13 4.17 10.36
CA LEU A 170 -11.60 3.01 11.05
C LEU A 170 -11.55 3.24 12.56
N LYS A 171 -11.56 2.14 13.31
CA LYS A 171 -11.21 2.16 14.73
C LYS A 171 -9.70 2.11 14.89
N VAL A 172 -9.20 2.64 16.00
CA VAL A 172 -7.78 2.48 16.34
C VAL A 172 -7.62 1.15 17.07
N GLU A 173 -6.94 0.23 16.41
CA GLU A 173 -6.53 -1.05 16.99
C GLU A 173 -5.05 -1.01 17.37
N TYR A 174 -4.64 -1.80 18.35
CA TYR A 174 -3.28 -1.78 18.89
C TYR A 174 -2.66 -3.18 18.88
N CYS A 175 -1.36 -3.30 18.59
CA CYS A 175 -0.65 -4.57 18.81
C CYS A 175 -0.68 -4.90 20.31
N PRO A 176 -1.16 -6.09 20.70
CA PRO A 176 -1.09 -6.54 22.09
C PRO A 176 0.33 -6.55 22.65
N CYS A 177 1.33 -6.68 21.77
CA CYS A 177 2.74 -6.83 22.10
C CYS A 177 3.45 -5.52 22.50
N CYS A 178 3.15 -4.42 21.81
CA CYS A 178 3.95 -3.20 21.87
C CYS A 178 3.11 -1.93 21.93
N THR A 179 1.78 -2.05 22.00
CA THR A 179 0.82 -0.93 22.05
C THR A 179 0.92 0.06 20.89
N LYS A 180 1.63 -0.30 19.82
CA LYS A 180 1.62 0.47 18.57
C LYS A 180 0.30 0.25 17.86
N SER A 181 -0.29 1.33 17.39
CA SER A 181 -1.51 1.29 16.58
C SER A 181 -1.27 0.48 15.30
N LEU A 182 -2.17 -0.43 14.98
CA LEU A 182 -2.18 -1.16 13.72
C LEU A 182 -2.60 -0.23 12.58
N ILE A 183 -2.14 -0.58 11.38
CA ILE A 183 -2.39 0.16 10.14
C ILE A 183 -3.01 -0.82 9.15
N ASP A 184 -4.18 -0.48 8.63
CA ASP A 184 -4.79 -1.21 7.52
C ASP A 184 -4.04 -0.86 6.24
N VAL A 185 -3.14 -1.76 5.83
CA VAL A 185 -2.45 -1.71 4.55
C VAL A 185 -3.30 -2.38 3.47
N LEU A 186 -3.09 -1.98 2.21
CA LEU A 186 -3.74 -2.66 1.10
C LEU A 186 -3.09 -4.03 0.88
N ASP A 187 -3.94 -5.04 0.67
CA ASP A 187 -3.53 -6.37 0.28
C ASP A 187 -2.68 -6.34 -1.01
N LYS A 188 -1.71 -7.25 -1.10
CA LYS A 188 -0.77 -7.35 -2.22
C LYS A 188 -1.47 -7.48 -3.58
N ASN A 189 -2.56 -8.25 -3.65
CA ASN A 189 -3.26 -8.49 -4.91
C ASN A 189 -4.07 -7.26 -5.32
N VAL A 190 -4.63 -6.54 -4.35
CA VAL A 190 -5.24 -5.23 -4.57
C VAL A 190 -4.20 -4.21 -5.05
N MET A 191 -2.99 -4.23 -4.47
CA MET A 191 -1.86 -3.39 -4.92
C MET A 191 -1.47 -3.65 -6.37
N ILE A 192 -1.37 -4.92 -6.77
CA ILE A 192 -1.08 -5.30 -8.15
C ILE A 192 -2.12 -4.70 -9.09
N ARG A 193 -3.41 -4.82 -8.77
CA ARG A 193 -4.50 -4.22 -9.56
C ARG A 193 -4.34 -2.71 -9.68
N LEU A 194 -4.22 -2.02 -8.55
CA LEU A 194 -4.21 -0.55 -8.53
C LEU A 194 -2.98 0.03 -9.23
N THR A 195 -1.83 -0.64 -9.18
CA THR A 195 -0.57 -0.19 -9.81
C THR A 195 -0.36 -0.71 -11.24
N ALA A 196 -1.22 -1.59 -11.75
CA ALA A 196 -1.17 -2.02 -13.14
C ALA A 196 -1.92 -1.02 -14.04
N ASN A 197 -1.20 -0.44 -15.02
CA ASN A 197 -1.82 0.46 -16.00
C ASN A 197 -2.53 -0.30 -17.12
N ASP A 198 -2.16 -1.56 -17.32
CA ASP A 198 -2.68 -2.49 -18.32
C ASP A 198 -3.55 -3.60 -17.68
N TRP A 199 -4.13 -3.32 -16.50
CA TRP A 199 -4.94 -4.28 -15.76
C TRP A 199 -6.11 -4.80 -16.60
N LYS A 200 -6.86 -3.90 -17.23
CA LYS A 200 -8.06 -4.24 -18.00
C LYS A 200 -7.73 -5.12 -19.21
N GLU A 201 -6.63 -4.85 -19.89
CA GLU A 201 -6.22 -5.61 -21.08
C GLU A 201 -5.67 -6.99 -20.76
N LYS A 202 -5.00 -7.14 -19.60
CA LYS A 202 -4.24 -8.35 -19.26
C LYS A 202 -4.83 -9.18 -18.12
N SER A 203 -5.83 -8.66 -17.41
CA SER A 203 -6.57 -9.45 -16.44
C SER A 203 -7.60 -10.34 -17.14
N ILE A 204 -7.73 -11.56 -16.64
CA ILE A 204 -8.73 -12.52 -17.10
C ILE A 204 -9.38 -13.12 -15.85
N SER A 205 -10.70 -13.14 -15.83
CA SER A 205 -11.45 -13.88 -14.83
C SER A 205 -11.98 -15.16 -15.44
N THR A 206 -11.85 -16.27 -14.74
CA THR A 206 -12.53 -17.51 -15.09
C THR A 206 -13.55 -17.84 -14.03
N ILE A 207 -14.73 -18.26 -14.45
CA ILE A 207 -15.82 -18.68 -13.58
C ILE A 207 -16.18 -20.10 -13.97
N TYR A 208 -16.03 -21.04 -13.04
CA TYR A 208 -16.48 -22.40 -13.22
C TYR A 208 -17.75 -22.64 -12.41
N ILE A 209 -18.81 -23.08 -13.09
CA ILE A 209 -20.12 -23.38 -12.49
C ILE A 209 -20.28 -24.90 -12.41
N ASN A 210 -20.59 -25.43 -11.23
CA ASN A 210 -20.89 -26.84 -11.08
C ASN A 210 -22.35 -27.11 -11.51
N PRO A 211 -22.62 -27.98 -12.50
CA PRO A 211 -23.99 -28.27 -12.92
C PRO A 211 -24.73 -29.18 -11.93
N SER A 212 -24.00 -29.95 -11.13
CA SER A 212 -24.52 -31.03 -10.27
C SER A 212 -24.60 -30.66 -8.80
N ASN A 213 -24.01 -29.53 -8.40
CA ASN A 213 -24.07 -29.01 -7.04
C ASN A 213 -24.22 -27.49 -7.07
N PRO A 214 -24.87 -26.87 -6.07
CA PRO A 214 -25.03 -25.43 -5.99
C PRO A 214 -23.71 -24.77 -5.54
N SER A 215 -22.68 -24.86 -6.38
CA SER A 215 -21.36 -24.30 -6.16
C SER A 215 -20.72 -23.76 -7.43
N LEU A 216 -19.83 -22.79 -7.27
CA LEU A 216 -19.01 -22.22 -8.32
C LEU A 216 -17.64 -21.82 -7.76
N ALA A 217 -16.69 -21.63 -8.67
CA ALA A 217 -15.38 -21.06 -8.38
C ALA A 217 -15.14 -19.87 -9.32
N LEU A 218 -14.56 -18.79 -8.80
CA LEU A 218 -14.09 -17.67 -9.59
C LEU A 218 -12.62 -17.46 -9.30
N THR A 219 -11.83 -17.34 -10.37
CA THR A 219 -10.41 -17.02 -10.28
C THR A 219 -10.09 -15.83 -11.17
N ILE A 220 -9.09 -15.03 -10.77
CA ILE A 220 -8.62 -13.87 -11.52
C ILE A 220 -7.11 -14.02 -11.70
N PHE A 221 -6.70 -13.90 -12.96
CA PHE A 221 -5.31 -13.92 -13.37
C PHE A 221 -4.90 -12.54 -13.89
N TYR A 222 -3.62 -12.22 -13.73
CA TYR A 222 -2.98 -11.07 -14.37
C TYR A 222 -1.59 -11.48 -14.86
N ASN A 223 -1.32 -11.33 -16.16
CA ASN A 223 -0.10 -11.87 -16.79
C ASN A 223 0.13 -13.35 -16.43
N GLU A 224 -0.90 -14.19 -16.57
CA GLU A 224 -0.86 -15.65 -16.29
C GLU A 224 -0.60 -16.03 -14.82
N LYS A 225 -0.50 -15.06 -13.90
CA LYS A 225 -0.35 -15.31 -12.48
C LYS A 225 -1.69 -15.21 -11.78
N LEU A 226 -1.99 -16.17 -10.91
CA LEU A 226 -3.17 -16.12 -10.05
C LEU A 226 -3.04 -14.93 -9.09
N VAL A 227 -4.06 -14.07 -9.08
CA VAL A 227 -4.16 -12.88 -8.22
C VAL A 227 -5.27 -13.03 -7.19
N PHE A 228 -6.35 -13.72 -7.54
CA PHE A 228 -7.46 -13.90 -6.62
C PHE A 228 -8.19 -15.21 -6.93
N SER A 229 -8.56 -15.95 -5.89
CA SER A 229 -9.41 -17.13 -5.99
C SER A 229 -10.52 -17.07 -4.97
N CYS A 230 -11.72 -17.51 -5.36
CA CYS A 230 -12.81 -17.70 -4.44
C CYS A 230 -13.74 -18.83 -4.87
N HIS A 231 -14.47 -19.34 -3.89
CA HIS A 231 -15.48 -20.36 -4.02
C HIS A 231 -16.77 -19.88 -3.38
N LEU A 232 -17.90 -20.09 -4.05
CA LEU A 232 -19.22 -19.81 -3.52
C LEU A 232 -20.05 -21.08 -3.61
N HIS A 233 -20.68 -21.46 -2.50
CA HIS A 233 -21.62 -22.57 -2.51
C HIS A 233 -22.81 -22.32 -1.57
N LYS A 234 -23.93 -22.96 -1.87
CA LYS A 234 -25.09 -23.01 -0.97
C LYS A 234 -24.82 -24.02 0.15
N CYS A 235 -24.88 -23.56 1.39
CA CYS A 235 -24.76 -24.39 2.59
C CYS A 235 -26.03 -24.21 3.45
N ASN A 236 -26.96 -25.16 3.36
CA ASN A 236 -28.25 -25.11 4.06
C ASN A 236 -28.99 -23.79 3.79
N THR A 237 -29.10 -22.95 4.81
CA THR A 237 -29.79 -21.65 4.79
C THR A 237 -28.86 -20.47 4.48
N HIS A 238 -27.62 -20.72 4.07
CA HIS A 238 -26.61 -19.69 3.82
C HIS A 238 -25.94 -19.85 2.45
N LEU A 239 -25.51 -18.73 1.89
CA LEU A 239 -24.49 -18.67 0.84
C LEU A 239 -23.14 -18.54 1.53
N HIS A 240 -22.27 -19.51 1.26
CA HIS A 240 -20.97 -19.63 1.88
C HIS A 240 -19.90 -19.25 0.86
N PHE A 241 -19.29 -18.10 1.08
CA PHE A 241 -18.23 -17.52 0.28
C PHE A 241 -16.89 -17.73 0.97
N VAL A 242 -15.92 -18.24 0.23
CA VAL A 242 -14.55 -18.48 0.72
C VAL A 242 -13.58 -17.88 -0.29
N CYS A 243 -12.66 -17.06 0.17
CA CYS A 243 -11.50 -16.63 -0.60
C CYS A 243 -10.21 -16.79 0.21
N ASP A 244 -9.07 -16.46 -0.38
CA ASP A 244 -7.75 -16.61 0.26
C ASP A 244 -7.63 -15.83 1.58
N ASN A 245 -8.40 -14.74 1.73
CA ASN A 245 -8.28 -13.81 2.85
C ASN A 245 -9.36 -13.94 3.92
N TYR A 246 -10.56 -14.44 3.59
CA TYR A 246 -11.65 -14.59 4.54
C TYR A 246 -12.74 -15.57 4.08
N GLU A 247 -13.55 -16.00 5.05
CA GLU A 247 -14.77 -16.78 4.87
C GLU A 247 -15.97 -15.95 5.34
N GLU A 248 -17.04 -15.93 4.54
CA GLU A 248 -18.29 -15.25 4.87
C GLU A 248 -19.48 -16.18 4.66
N ARG A 249 -20.42 -16.16 5.61
CA ARG A 249 -21.69 -16.88 5.50
C ARG A 249 -22.84 -15.89 5.52
N THR A 250 -23.45 -15.69 4.36
CA THR A 250 -24.59 -14.79 4.20
C THR A 250 -25.89 -15.58 4.30
N PRO A 251 -26.81 -15.25 5.23
CA PRO A 251 -28.13 -15.89 5.30
C PRO A 251 -28.93 -15.67 4.00
N ILE A 252 -29.56 -16.72 3.48
CA ILE A 252 -30.40 -16.65 2.28
C ILE A 252 -31.71 -15.93 2.63
N LYS A 253 -31.97 -14.82 1.94
CA LYS A 253 -33.21 -14.06 2.06
C LYS A 253 -34.35 -14.81 1.37
N LYS A 254 -35.50 -14.94 2.04
CA LYS A 254 -36.66 -15.68 1.52
C LYS A 254 -37.37 -14.99 0.34
N GLN A 255 -37.20 -13.68 0.18
CA GLN A 255 -37.91 -12.87 -0.82
C GLN A 255 -37.24 -12.88 -2.20
N THR A 256 -35.99 -13.34 -2.28
CA THR A 256 -35.19 -13.36 -3.50
C THR A 256 -34.78 -14.80 -3.77
N ASN A 257 -34.75 -15.23 -5.03
CA ASN A 257 -34.26 -16.58 -5.36
C ASN A 257 -32.76 -16.70 -4.96
N VAL A 258 -32.27 -17.94 -4.81
CA VAL A 258 -30.88 -18.16 -4.36
C VAL A 258 -29.91 -17.76 -5.46
N ARG A 259 -30.28 -18.02 -6.73
CA ARG A 259 -29.46 -17.68 -7.90
C ARG A 259 -29.15 -16.19 -8.02
N THR A 260 -30.14 -15.32 -7.86
CA THR A 260 -29.94 -13.86 -7.91
C THR A 260 -29.03 -13.42 -6.77
N GLN A 261 -29.22 -13.91 -5.55
CA GLN A 261 -28.33 -13.59 -4.42
C GLN A 261 -26.88 -14.05 -4.67
N ALA A 262 -26.69 -15.26 -5.20
CA ALA A 262 -25.36 -15.75 -5.57
C ALA A 262 -24.75 -14.94 -6.73
N THR A 263 -25.57 -14.57 -7.71
CA THR A 263 -25.16 -13.75 -8.86
C THR A 263 -24.74 -12.35 -8.45
N GLU A 264 -25.46 -11.72 -7.52
CA GLU A 264 -25.10 -10.42 -6.95
C GLU A 264 -23.74 -10.45 -6.26
N ILE A 265 -23.44 -11.51 -5.49
CA ILE A 265 -22.13 -11.68 -4.84
C ILE A 265 -21.01 -11.74 -5.89
N ILE A 266 -21.20 -12.53 -6.95
CA ILE A 266 -20.18 -12.70 -7.99
C ILE A 266 -20.01 -11.44 -8.84
N ASN A 267 -21.11 -10.78 -9.22
CA ASN A 267 -21.04 -9.51 -9.93
C ASN A 267 -20.37 -8.41 -9.10
N ARG A 268 -20.59 -8.39 -7.78
CA ARG A 268 -19.89 -7.46 -6.88
C ARG A 268 -18.38 -7.70 -6.91
N ILE A 269 -17.93 -8.96 -6.92
CA ILE A 269 -16.51 -9.31 -6.99
C ILE A 269 -15.93 -8.89 -8.34
N ILE A 270 -16.56 -9.28 -9.45
CA ILE A 270 -16.12 -8.91 -10.81
C ILE A 270 -16.03 -7.40 -10.95
N SER A 271 -17.05 -6.67 -10.48
CA SER A 271 -17.06 -5.21 -10.50
C SER A 271 -15.97 -4.60 -9.63
N THR A 272 -15.68 -5.18 -8.45
CA THR A 272 -14.62 -4.69 -7.55
C THR A 272 -13.24 -4.86 -8.17
N TRP A 273 -13.04 -5.94 -8.90
CA TRP A 273 -11.78 -6.24 -9.57
C TRP A 273 -11.67 -5.63 -10.98
N GLU A 274 -12.75 -5.04 -11.52
CA GLU A 274 -12.77 -4.35 -12.83
C GLU A 274 -12.16 -5.17 -13.97
N VAL A 275 -12.43 -6.47 -14.00
CA VAL A 275 -11.93 -7.38 -15.04
C VAL A 275 -12.84 -7.32 -16.27
N GLU A 276 -12.27 -7.09 -17.45
CA GLU A 276 -13.04 -6.98 -18.70
C GLU A 276 -13.22 -8.32 -19.43
N ARG A 277 -12.24 -9.23 -19.31
CA ARG A 277 -12.27 -10.54 -19.97
C ARG A 277 -12.71 -11.61 -19.00
N ILE A 278 -13.92 -12.14 -19.20
CA ILE A 278 -14.51 -13.15 -18.35
C ILE A 278 -14.79 -14.39 -19.20
N LEU A 279 -14.27 -15.54 -18.77
CA LEU A 279 -14.52 -16.84 -19.36
C LEU A 279 -15.37 -17.66 -18.40
N ILE A 280 -16.51 -18.15 -18.87
CA ILE A 280 -17.44 -18.91 -18.04
C ILE A 280 -17.47 -20.34 -18.55
N GLY A 281 -17.17 -21.30 -17.67
CA GLY A 281 -17.14 -22.72 -17.95
C GLY A 281 -18.12 -23.49 -17.07
N THR A 282 -18.66 -24.58 -17.59
CA THR A 282 -19.50 -25.53 -16.86
C THR A 282 -19.20 -26.97 -17.29
N ASN A 283 -19.92 -27.96 -16.74
CA ASN A 283 -19.77 -29.38 -17.02
C ASN A 283 -18.51 -30.03 -16.46
N ASN A 284 -17.60 -30.51 -17.32
CA ASN A 284 -16.40 -31.23 -16.89
C ASN A 284 -15.30 -30.22 -16.50
N PRO A 285 -14.74 -30.26 -15.29
CA PRO A 285 -13.72 -29.29 -14.86
C PRO A 285 -12.41 -29.38 -15.66
N ASP A 286 -12.05 -30.56 -16.17
CA ASP A 286 -10.83 -30.76 -16.98
C ASP A 286 -11.05 -30.36 -18.45
N THR A 287 -12.31 -30.35 -18.89
CA THR A 287 -12.72 -30.00 -20.26
C THR A 287 -14.03 -29.18 -20.24
N PRO A 288 -13.99 -27.95 -19.68
CA PRO A 288 -15.21 -27.19 -19.44
C PRO A 288 -15.86 -26.75 -20.75
N THR A 289 -17.18 -26.81 -20.77
CA THR A 289 -17.97 -26.20 -21.84
C THR A 289 -18.06 -24.71 -21.57
N LEU A 290 -17.57 -23.89 -22.51
CA LEU A 290 -17.68 -22.44 -22.40
C LEU A 290 -19.10 -21.98 -22.71
N ILE A 291 -19.58 -21.02 -21.94
CA ILE A 291 -20.89 -20.36 -22.11
C ILE A 291 -20.70 -18.84 -22.14
N ASP A 292 -21.57 -18.16 -22.89
CA ASP A 292 -21.49 -16.71 -23.06
C ASP A 292 -22.13 -15.94 -21.89
N ASP A 293 -23.22 -16.48 -21.34
CA ASP A 293 -23.99 -15.84 -20.29
C ASP A 293 -23.72 -16.47 -18.91
N PHE A 294 -23.61 -15.61 -17.90
CA PHE A 294 -23.53 -16.05 -16.51
C PHE A 294 -24.92 -16.41 -15.99
N ASP A 295 -25.34 -17.66 -16.20
CA ASP A 295 -26.57 -18.22 -15.64
C ASP A 295 -26.30 -19.40 -14.72
N LEU A 296 -26.89 -19.35 -13.52
CA LEU A 296 -26.73 -20.40 -12.52
C LEU A 296 -27.79 -21.50 -12.72
N PRO A 297 -27.41 -22.78 -12.62
CA PRO A 297 -28.33 -23.89 -12.82
C PRO A 297 -29.43 -23.92 -11.75
N ASN A 298 -30.60 -24.45 -12.10
CA ASN A 298 -31.77 -24.56 -11.20
C ASN A 298 -31.49 -25.30 -9.88
N ILE A 299 -30.40 -26.06 -9.78
CA ILE A 299 -29.98 -26.74 -8.56
C ILE A 299 -29.67 -25.78 -7.39
N TRP A 300 -29.36 -24.52 -7.68
CA TRP A 300 -29.18 -23.49 -6.65
C TRP A 300 -30.47 -23.17 -5.87
N ASP A 301 -31.62 -23.30 -6.53
CA ASP A 301 -32.93 -23.02 -5.90
C ASP A 301 -33.53 -24.26 -5.19
N LYS A 302 -32.91 -25.45 -5.32
CA LYS A 302 -33.29 -26.68 -4.61
C LYS A 302 -32.68 -26.70 -3.22
#